data_AF-A0A1I5D476-F1
#
_entry.id   AF-A0A1I5D476-F1
#
_cell.length_a   1.000
_cell.length_b   1.000
_cell.length_c   1.000
_cell.angle_alpha   90.00
_cell.angle_beta   90.00
_cell.angle_gamma   90.00
#
_symmetry.space_group_name_H-M   'P 1'
#
loop_
_entity.id
_entity.type
_entity.pdbx_description
1 polymer ?
#
loop_
_entity_poly.entity_id
_entity_poly.type
_entity_poly.pdbx_seq_one_letter_code
_entity_poly.pdbx_strand_id
1 'polypeptide(L)'
;MPKGEGVDIWIEKDGIEYLIDIKTTQINASAGTKCMSTQANWYAYRALAQTKNNVVCLLAFPFNPHIGKNFWQKEQGKVRPLIPGKEAVVADEFWDFLLGEKNTTKLIFDVFEKLGKQDFGKQFSQIFEMK
;
A
#
# COMPACT_ATOMS: atom_id res chain seq x y z
N MET A 1 -8.08 2.06 -19.14
CA MET A 1 -6.78 1.82 -18.49
C MET A 1 -6.14 0.59 -19.12
N PRO A 2 -4.83 0.61 -19.39
CA PRO A 2 -4.08 -0.57 -19.79
C PRO A 2 -4.19 -1.71 -18.76
N LYS A 3 -4.03 -2.95 -19.22
CA LYS A 3 -4.01 -4.11 -18.32
C LYS A 3 -2.82 -3.98 -17.35
N GLY A 4 -3.08 -4.16 -16.06
CA GLY A 4 -2.05 -4.07 -15.02
C GLY A 4 -1.83 -2.67 -14.42
N GLU A 5 -2.61 -1.67 -14.84
CA GLU A 5 -2.58 -0.29 -14.29
C GLU A 5 -3.88 0.07 -13.56
N GLY A 6 -4.60 -0.94 -13.07
CA GLY A 6 -5.79 -0.75 -12.25
C GLY A 6 -5.42 -0.24 -10.86
N VAL A 7 -6.39 0.40 -10.21
CA VAL A 7 -6.30 0.81 -8.81
C VAL A 7 -6.56 -0.42 -7.94
N ASP A 8 -5.69 -0.68 -6.94
CA ASP A 8 -5.87 -1.82 -6.03
C ASP A 8 -6.96 -1.54 -4.99
N ILE A 9 -6.96 -0.32 -4.43
CA ILE A 9 -7.96 0.15 -3.49
C ILE A 9 -8.48 1.52 -3.92
N TRP A 10 -9.80 1.61 -4.08
CA TRP A 10 -10.52 2.87 -4.21
C TRP A 10 -11.42 3.06 -3.00
N ILE A 11 -11.23 4.17 -2.28
CA ILE A 11 -12.09 4.58 -1.17
C ILE A 11 -12.43 6.05 -1.29
N GLU A 12 -13.59 6.44 -0.79
CA GLU A 12 -14.01 7.83 -0.67
C GLU A 12 -14.24 8.17 0.79
N LYS A 13 -13.70 9.29 1.25
CA LYS A 13 -13.90 9.80 2.60
C LYS A 13 -13.93 11.33 2.57
N ASP A 14 -14.95 11.91 3.20
CA ASP A 14 -15.12 13.37 3.32
C ASP A 14 -15.04 14.12 1.98
N GLY A 15 -15.58 13.53 0.91
CA GLY A 15 -15.56 14.12 -0.45
C GLY A 15 -14.20 14.05 -1.16
N ILE A 16 -13.26 13.27 -0.64
CA ILE A 16 -11.96 12.98 -1.23
C ILE A 16 -11.91 11.52 -1.65
N GLU A 17 -11.55 11.29 -2.90
CA GLU A 17 -11.28 9.95 -3.42
C GLU A 17 -9.80 9.62 -3.27
N TYR A 18 -9.52 8.45 -2.71
CA TYR A 18 -8.18 7.91 -2.58
C TYR A 18 -8.02 6.73 -3.54
N LEU A 19 -7.04 6.84 -4.44
CA LEU A 19 -6.67 5.81 -5.40
C LEU A 19 -5.31 5.24 -5.00
N ILE A 20 -5.30 3.99 -4.54
CA ILE A 20 -4.15 3.44 -3.83
C ILE A 20 -3.59 2.25 -4.61
N ASP A 21 -2.28 2.29 -4.85
CA ASP A 21 -1.48 1.19 -5.38
C ASP A 21 -0.75 0.51 -4.22
N ILE A 22 -0.89 -0.81 -4.05
CA ILE A 22 -0.18 -1.56 -3.01
C ILE A 22 1.01 -2.28 -3.64
N LYS A 23 2.19 -2.09 -3.05
CA LYS A 23 3.41 -2.77 -3.47
C LYS A 23 4.06 -3.54 -2.33
N THR A 24 4.79 -4.58 -2.71
CA THR A 24 5.66 -5.30 -1.78
C THR A 24 6.78 -4.38 -1.31
N THR A 25 7.34 -4.68 -0.15
CA THR A 25 8.35 -3.85 0.51
C THR A 25 9.74 -3.92 -0.16
N GLN A 26 9.93 -4.87 -1.09
CA GLN A 26 11.11 -4.98 -1.93
C GLN A 26 10.97 -4.08 -3.17
N ILE A 27 11.40 -2.82 -3.02
CA ILE A 27 11.22 -1.79 -4.05
C ILE A 27 12.36 -1.86 -5.09
N ASN A 28 11.98 -1.87 -6.38
CA ASN A 28 12.90 -1.71 -7.50
C ASN A 28 13.28 -0.23 -7.69
N ALA A 29 14.50 0.06 -8.18
CA ALA A 29 14.97 1.44 -8.34
C ALA A 29 14.10 2.32 -9.27
N SER A 30 13.32 1.72 -10.18
CA SER A 30 12.39 2.42 -11.08
C SER A 30 10.93 2.41 -10.61
N ALA A 31 10.65 1.94 -9.39
CA ALA A 31 9.28 1.81 -8.89
C ALA A 31 8.58 3.17 -8.76
N GLY A 32 9.28 4.18 -8.23
CA GLY A 32 8.72 5.51 -8.04
C GLY A 32 8.26 6.19 -9.33
N THR A 33 9.09 6.17 -10.37
CA THR A 33 8.74 6.77 -11.66
C THR A 33 7.59 6.04 -12.35
N LYS A 34 7.57 4.70 -12.29
CA LYS A 34 6.46 3.90 -12.84
C LYS A 34 5.15 4.18 -12.12
N CYS A 35 5.17 4.17 -10.79
CA CYS A 35 4.00 4.46 -9.99
C CYS A 35 3.48 5.88 -10.25
N MET A 36 4.37 6.89 -10.30
CA MET A 36 3.99 8.26 -10.65
C MET A 36 3.29 8.34 -12.01
N SER A 37 3.81 7.69 -13.05
CA SER A 37 3.15 7.66 -14.36
C SER A 37 1.75 7.06 -14.31
N THR A 38 1.58 5.95 -13.57
CA THR A 38 0.27 5.33 -13.36
C THR A 38 -0.68 6.26 -12.59
N GLN A 39 -0.23 6.91 -11.52
CA GLN A 39 -1.03 7.86 -10.76
C GLN A 39 -1.43 9.08 -11.60
N ALA A 40 -0.52 9.61 -12.44
CA ALA A 40 -0.82 10.69 -13.36
C ALA A 40 -1.93 10.31 -14.37
N ASN A 41 -1.90 9.07 -14.88
CA ASN A 41 -2.99 8.56 -15.72
C ASN A 41 -4.30 8.51 -14.95
N TRP A 42 -4.31 8.07 -13.69
CA TRP A 42 -5.52 8.06 -12.87
C TRP A 42 -6.09 9.45 -12.66
N TYR A 43 -5.26 10.44 -12.32
CA TYR A 43 -5.69 11.84 -12.25
C TYR A 43 -6.33 12.31 -13.55
N ALA A 44 -5.69 12.03 -14.70
CA ALA A 44 -6.24 12.39 -16.00
C ALA A 44 -7.60 11.71 -16.28
N TYR A 45 -7.75 10.43 -15.93
CA TYR A 45 -9.01 9.73 -16.09
C TYR A 45 -10.12 10.30 -15.21
N ARG A 46 -9.83 10.64 -13.95
CA ARG A 46 -10.82 11.27 -13.06
C ARG A 46 -11.22 12.66 -13.58
N ALA A 47 -10.24 13.46 -14.03
CA ALA A 47 -10.50 14.76 -14.65
C ALA A 47 -11.40 14.65 -15.91
N LEU A 48 -11.12 13.69 -16.80
CA LEU A 48 -11.93 13.45 -18.00
C LEU A 48 -13.34 12.94 -17.67
N ALA A 49 -13.48 12.18 -16.58
CA ALA A 49 -14.77 11.73 -16.06
C ALA A 49 -15.55 12.84 -15.34
N GLN A 50 -15.04 14.08 -15.31
CA GLN A 50 -15.67 15.25 -14.68
C GLN A 50 -16.02 15.02 -13.21
N THR A 51 -15.15 14.32 -12.50
CA THR A 51 -15.35 14.02 -11.08
C THR A 51 -15.24 15.29 -10.27
N LYS A 52 -16.25 15.56 -9.43
CA LYS A 52 -16.29 16.77 -8.60
C LYS A 52 -15.44 16.66 -7.34
N ASN A 53 -15.10 15.42 -6.95
CA ASN A 53 -14.33 15.13 -5.76
C ASN A 53 -12.85 15.44 -5.97
N ASN A 54 -12.19 15.86 -4.90
CA ASN A 54 -10.73 15.91 -4.90
C ASN A 54 -10.19 14.49 -4.96
N VAL A 55 -9.12 14.28 -5.72
CA VAL A 55 -8.49 12.97 -5.87
C VAL A 55 -7.12 13.03 -5.21
N VAL A 56 -6.76 11.96 -4.51
CA VAL A 56 -5.43 11.74 -3.93
C VAL A 56 -4.98 10.34 -4.34
N CYS A 57 -3.82 10.25 -4.97
CA CYS A 57 -3.20 8.95 -5.26
C CYS A 57 -2.14 8.62 -4.20
N LEU A 58 -2.08 7.35 -3.78
CA LEU A 58 -1.11 6.86 -2.81
C LEU A 58 -0.40 5.60 -3.31
N LEU A 59 0.90 5.53 -3.09
CA LEU A 59 1.67 4.30 -3.14
C LEU A 59 1.81 3.75 -1.71
N ALA A 60 1.26 2.58 -1.44
CA ALA A 60 1.24 1.98 -0.11
C ALA A 60 2.17 0.76 0.00
N PHE A 61 2.92 0.71 1.10
CA PHE A 61 3.72 -0.44 1.52
C PHE A 61 3.14 -1.01 2.81
N PRO A 62 2.65 -2.27 2.82
CA PRO A 62 1.92 -2.82 3.96
C PRO A 62 2.71 -2.91 5.28
N PHE A 63 4.05 -2.93 5.24
CA PHE A 63 4.87 -2.98 6.45
C PHE A 63 6.28 -2.46 6.21
N ASN A 64 7.06 -2.26 7.28
CA ASN A 64 8.49 -2.00 7.22
C ASN A 64 9.28 -3.30 7.46
N PRO A 65 10.05 -3.83 6.48
CA PRO A 65 10.86 -5.03 6.67
C PRO A 65 12.17 -4.75 7.43
N HIS A 66 12.55 -3.48 7.62
CA HIS A 66 13.83 -3.11 8.22
C HIS A 66 13.73 -3.02 9.74
N ILE A 67 14.06 -4.11 10.43
CA ILE A 67 14.04 -4.19 11.90
C ILE A 67 14.91 -3.07 12.51
N GLY A 68 14.30 -2.28 13.41
CA GLY A 68 14.97 -1.20 14.15
C GLY A 68 15.44 -0.01 13.31
N LYS A 69 15.02 0.08 12.03
CA LYS A 69 15.44 1.15 11.12
C LYS A 69 14.22 1.80 10.49
N ASN A 70 14.33 3.09 10.21
CA ASN A 70 13.30 3.81 9.48
C ASN A 70 13.27 3.37 8.01
N PHE A 71 12.08 3.04 7.49
CA PHE A 71 11.89 2.57 6.11
C PHE A 71 12.41 3.58 5.08
N TRP A 72 12.03 4.86 5.23
CA TRP A 72 12.39 5.92 4.30
C TRP A 72 13.88 6.21 4.27
N GLN A 73 14.61 6.03 5.37
CA GLN A 73 16.07 6.12 5.35
C GLN A 73 16.72 5.12 4.38
N LYS A 74 16.10 3.96 4.14
CA LYS A 74 16.60 2.91 3.24
C LYS A 74 16.02 2.99 1.84
N GLU A 75 14.74 3.33 1.73
CA GLU A 75 13.98 3.11 0.50
C GLU A 75 13.57 4.39 -0.23
N GLN A 76 13.67 5.57 0.40
CA GLN A 76 13.16 6.82 -0.18
C GLN A 76 13.71 7.12 -1.59
N GLY A 77 14.96 6.74 -1.88
CA GLY A 77 15.58 6.98 -3.17
C GLY A 77 14.89 6.25 -4.33
N LYS A 78 14.25 5.11 -4.04
CA LYS A 78 13.61 4.22 -5.02
C LYS A 78 12.16 4.59 -5.33
N VAL A 79 11.55 5.40 -4.48
CA VAL A 79 10.16 5.89 -4.65
C VAL A 79 10.11 7.28 -5.26
N ARG A 80 11.24 7.97 -5.43
CA ARG A 80 11.29 9.26 -6.14
C ARG A 80 10.67 9.13 -7.54
N PRO A 81 9.89 10.12 -8.01
CA PRO A 81 9.71 11.45 -7.41
C PRO A 81 8.63 11.57 -6.32
N LEU A 82 7.95 10.48 -5.94
CA LEU A 82 6.91 10.52 -4.90
C LEU A 82 7.49 10.96 -3.55
N ILE A 83 6.71 11.74 -2.80
CA ILE A 83 7.07 12.27 -1.49
C ILE A 83 6.78 11.24 -0.39
N PRO A 84 7.81 10.74 0.32
CA PRO A 84 7.63 9.84 1.45
C PRO A 84 6.75 10.42 2.56
N GLY A 85 5.87 9.60 3.14
CA GLY A 85 4.90 9.98 4.16
C GLY A 85 3.74 10.84 3.66
N LYS A 86 3.65 11.12 2.36
CA LYS A 86 2.55 11.91 1.75
C LYS A 86 1.93 11.22 0.54
N GLU A 87 2.76 10.88 -0.44
CA GLU A 87 2.35 10.22 -1.68
C GLU A 87 2.79 8.75 -1.71
N ALA A 88 3.82 8.42 -0.92
CA ALA A 88 4.22 7.06 -0.61
C ALA A 88 4.14 6.84 0.90
N VAL A 89 3.35 5.86 1.36
CA VAL A 89 3.06 5.60 2.77
C VAL A 89 3.44 4.16 3.14
N VAL A 90 3.91 3.94 4.38
CA VAL A 90 4.34 2.62 4.86
C VAL A 90 3.79 2.28 6.24
N ALA A 91 3.40 1.02 6.45
CA ALA A 91 2.97 0.47 7.74
C ALA A 91 1.88 1.34 8.38
N ASP A 92 2.12 1.91 9.57
CA ASP A 92 1.15 2.72 10.29
C ASP A 92 0.75 3.99 9.51
N GLU A 93 1.62 4.56 8.66
CA GLU A 93 1.22 5.68 7.79
C GLU A 93 0.07 5.30 6.85
N PHE A 94 -0.02 4.02 6.47
CA PHE A 94 -1.07 3.48 5.61
C PHE A 94 -2.25 2.91 6.41
N TRP A 95 -1.96 2.03 7.37
CA TRP A 95 -3.01 1.33 8.11
C TRP A 95 -3.76 2.23 9.08
N ASP A 96 -3.08 3.18 9.72
CA ASP A 96 -3.75 4.14 10.60
C ASP A 96 -4.63 5.09 9.79
N PHE A 97 -4.23 5.40 8.56
CA PHE A 97 -5.06 6.16 7.63
C PHE A 97 -6.35 5.40 7.26
N LEU A 98 -6.25 4.09 6.98
CA LEU A 98 -7.41 3.27 6.63
C LEU A 98 -8.35 3.01 7.81
N LEU A 99 -7.82 2.67 8.98
CA LEU A 99 -8.63 2.34 10.15
C LEU A 99 -9.14 3.58 10.89
N GLY A 100 -8.38 4.69 10.83
CA GLY A 100 -8.63 5.87 11.64
C GLY A 100 -8.13 5.75 13.09
N GLU A 101 -7.34 4.73 13.41
CA GLU A 101 -6.76 4.48 14.73
C GLU A 101 -5.23 4.39 14.64
N LYS A 102 -4.53 4.65 15.75
CA LYS A 102 -3.06 4.59 15.78
C LYS A 102 -2.53 3.19 16.05
N ASN A 103 -1.34 2.89 15.52
CA ASN A 103 -0.61 1.63 15.71
C ASN A 103 -1.32 0.40 15.13
N THR A 104 -2.00 0.57 14.01
CA THR A 104 -2.82 -0.46 13.36
C THR A 104 -1.98 -1.62 12.82
N THR A 105 -0.74 -1.37 12.40
CA THR A 105 0.16 -2.43 11.93
C THR A 105 0.41 -3.46 13.03
N LYS A 106 0.53 -3.02 14.28
CA LYS A 106 0.71 -3.92 15.42
C LYS A 106 -0.49 -4.83 15.60
N LEU A 107 -1.71 -4.30 15.50
CA LEU A 107 -2.94 -5.10 15.59
C LEU A 107 -2.95 -6.21 14.53
N ILE A 108 -2.57 -5.89 13.30
CA ILE A 108 -2.47 -6.86 12.21
C ILE A 108 -1.44 -7.96 12.54
N PHE A 109 -0.26 -7.58 13.02
CA PHE A 109 0.79 -8.54 13.38
C PHE A 109 0.44 -9.41 14.58
N ASP A 110 -0.22 -8.85 15.60
CA ASP A 110 -0.71 -9.60 16.76
C ASP A 110 -1.70 -10.69 16.32
N VAL A 111 -2.55 -10.42 15.33
CA VAL A 111 -3.46 -11.41 14.75
C VAL A 111 -2.70 -12.51 14.03
N PHE A 112 -1.70 -12.18 13.20
CA PHE A 112 -0.87 -13.20 12.55
C PHE A 112 -0.13 -14.08 13.56
N GLU A 113 0.42 -13.50 14.62
CA GLU A 113 1.10 -14.25 15.68
C GLU A 113 0.13 -15.17 16.42
N LYS A 114 -1.08 -14.67 16.75
CA LYS A 114 -2.14 -15.46 17.38
C LYS A 114 -2.54 -16.65 16.50
N LEU A 115 -2.77 -16.43 15.21
CA LEU A 115 -3.13 -17.49 14.27
C LEU A 115 -2.00 -18.53 14.14
N GLY A 116 -0.74 -18.09 14.14
CA GLY A 116 0.41 -18.99 14.17
C GLY A 116 0.44 -19.87 15.42
N LYS A 117 0.19 -19.29 16.60
CA LYS A 117 0.10 -20.04 17.88
C LYS A 117 -1.06 -21.03 17.93
N GLN A 118 -2.14 -20.75 17.17
CA GLN A 118 -3.31 -21.62 17.06
C GLN A 118 -3.14 -22.71 15.99
N ASP A 119 -1.95 -22.83 15.39
CA ASP A 119 -1.67 -23.77 14.30
C ASP A 119 -2.67 -23.62 13.13
N PHE A 120 -3.13 -22.39 12.89
CA PHE A 120 -4.10 -22.08 11.83
C PHE A 120 -3.58 -22.56 10.46
N GLY A 121 -2.26 -22.57 10.25
CA GLY A 121 -1.63 -23.07 9.02
C GLY A 121 -1.94 -24.53 8.71
N LYS A 122 -2.18 -25.38 9.72
CA LYS A 122 -2.42 -26.82 9.55
C LYS A 122 -3.61 -27.16 8.68
N GLN A 123 -4.64 -26.30 8.64
CA GLN A 123 -5.78 -26.53 7.76
C GLN A 123 -5.41 -26.47 6.26
N PHE A 124 -4.26 -25.88 5.93
CA PHE A 124 -3.73 -25.76 4.57
C PHE A 124 -2.60 -26.75 4.28
N SER A 125 -2.27 -27.67 5.20
CA SER A 125 -1.15 -28.62 5.04
C SER A 125 -1.20 -29.37 3.71
N GLN A 126 -2.39 -29.74 3.24
CA GLN A 126 -2.58 -30.45 1.97
C GLN A 126 -2.04 -29.67 0.75
N ILE A 127 -2.05 -28.34 0.78
CA ILE A 127 -1.52 -27.49 -0.29
C ILE A 127 0.01 -27.60 -0.36
N PHE A 128 0.67 -27.76 0.79
CA PHE A 128 2.12 -27.80 0.90
C PHE A 128 2.70 -29.22 0.88
N GLU A 129 1.88 -30.22 1.17
CA GLU A 129 2.26 -31.64 1.24
C GLU A 129 1.95 -32.42 -0.05
N MET A 130 1.23 -31.84 -1.01
CA MET A 130 1.10 -32.39 -2.36
C MET A 130 2.44 -32.29 -3.12
N LYS A 131 3.28 -33.29 -2.92
CA LYS A 131 4.31 -33.69 -3.88
C LYS A 131 3.77 -34.75 -4.83
#